data_AF-A0A0P9EX96-F1
#
_entry.id   AF-A0A0P9EX96-F1
#
_cell.length_a   1.000
_cell.length_b   1.000
_cell.length_c   1.000
_cell.angle_alpha   90.00
_cell.angle_beta   90.00
_cell.angle_gamma   90.00
#
_symmetry.space_group_name_H-M   'P 1'
#
loop_
_entity.id
_entity.type
_entity.pdbx_description
1 polymer ?
#
loop_
_entity_poly.entity_id
_entity_poly.type
_entity_poly.pdbx_seq_one_letter_code
_entity_poly.pdbx_strand_id
1 'polypeptide(L)'
;MQFALLLAPTLALSPLFAIELYFGGAQHFFLHTLMGWNVALLALLAASYYGLAATRLDGVAPLALALWANMPDLLYLGGTYHRDWMDIFLFHIAIDEILTISLPTLIVIWLLLMLSYARFRAAGE
;
A
#
# COMPACT_ATOMS: atom_id res chain seq x y z
N MET A 1 -19.20 4.41 6.31
CA MET A 1 -19.08 5.30 5.13
C MET A 1 -17.64 5.83 4.92
N GLN A 2 -16.83 6.04 5.97
CA GLN A 2 -15.42 6.50 5.84
C GLN A 2 -14.47 5.50 5.15
N PHE A 3 -14.64 4.20 5.35
CA PHE A 3 -13.77 3.19 4.74
C PHE A 3 -13.76 3.21 3.21
N ALA A 4 -14.95 3.29 2.61
CA ALA A 4 -15.07 3.35 1.16
C ALA A 4 -14.39 4.60 0.58
N LEU A 5 -14.40 5.72 1.31
CA LEU A 5 -13.74 6.95 0.89
C LEU A 5 -12.21 6.89 1.05
N LEU A 6 -11.71 6.15 2.04
CA LEU A 6 -10.28 5.96 2.25
C LEU A 6 -9.63 5.13 1.13
N LEU A 7 -10.35 4.13 0.62
CA LEU A 7 -9.83 3.24 -0.43
C LEU A 7 -10.40 3.52 -1.83
N ALA A 8 -11.42 4.38 -1.97
CA ALA A 8 -11.92 4.74 -3.30
C ALA A 8 -10.82 5.26 -4.24
N PRO A 9 -9.87 6.12 -3.79
CA PRO A 9 -8.78 6.56 -4.66
C PRO A 9 -7.88 5.41 -5.13
N THR A 10 -7.75 4.33 -4.33
CA THR A 10 -6.91 3.19 -4.71
C THR A 10 -7.51 2.36 -5.84
N LEU A 11 -8.75 2.62 -6.27
CA LEU A 11 -9.29 2.08 -7.53
C LEU A 11 -8.45 2.51 -8.74
N ALA A 12 -7.72 3.63 -8.66
CA ALA A 12 -6.78 4.06 -9.69
C ALA A 12 -5.60 3.08 -9.89
N LEU A 13 -5.38 2.14 -8.96
CA LEU A 13 -4.39 1.06 -9.11
C LEU A 13 -4.88 -0.08 -10.02
N SER A 14 -6.16 -0.11 -10.39
CA SER A 14 -6.73 -1.20 -11.21
C SER A 14 -6.04 -1.43 -12.56
N PRO A 15 -5.58 -0.41 -13.32
CA PRO A 15 -4.85 -0.65 -14.56
C PRO A 15 -3.49 -1.30 -14.29
N LEU A 16 -2.78 -0.86 -13.24
CA LEU A 16 -1.52 -1.46 -12.83
C LEU A 16 -1.71 -2.92 -12.40
N PHE A 17 -2.72 -3.20 -11.57
CA PHE A 17 -3.06 -4.57 -11.19
C PHE A 17 -3.34 -5.46 -12.40
N ALA A 18 -4.05 -4.95 -13.42
CA ALA A 18 -4.34 -5.72 -14.62
C ALA A 18 -3.07 -6.07 -15.42
N ILE A 19 -2.11 -5.15 -15.48
CA ILE A 19 -0.80 -5.39 -16.13
C ILE A 19 0.00 -6.43 -15.33
N GLU A 20 0.11 -6.24 -14.01
CA GLU A 20 0.82 -7.18 -13.14
C GLU A 20 0.21 -8.58 -13.19
N LEU A 21 -1.11 -8.67 -13.22
CA LEU A 21 -1.82 -9.94 -13.37
C LEU A 21 -1.48 -10.62 -14.71
N TYR A 22 -1.39 -9.86 -15.80
CA TYR A 22 -1.02 -10.39 -17.12
C TYR A 22 0.39 -10.99 -17.13
N PHE A 23 1.33 -10.43 -16.39
CA PHE A 23 2.71 -10.92 -16.27
C PHE A 23 2.95 -11.89 -15.12
N GLY A 24 1.92 -12.27 -14.35
CA GLY A 24 2.02 -13.17 -13.20
C GLY A 24 2.57 -12.51 -11.93
N GLY A 25 2.73 -11.19 -11.90
CA GLY A 25 3.22 -10.38 -10.78
C GLY A 25 2.17 -10.04 -9.71
N ALA A 26 0.99 -10.67 -9.73
CA ALA A 26 -0.10 -10.30 -8.82
C ALA A 26 0.28 -10.31 -7.33
N GLN A 27 1.11 -11.27 -6.89
CA GLN A 27 1.58 -11.32 -5.50
C GLN A 27 2.52 -10.15 -5.16
N HIS A 28 3.41 -9.78 -6.08
CA HIS A 28 4.30 -8.62 -5.96
C HIS A 28 3.49 -7.32 -5.90
N PHE A 29 2.51 -7.15 -6.79
CA PHE A 29 1.59 -6.02 -6.75
C PHE A 29 0.94 -5.85 -5.37
N PHE A 30 0.39 -6.94 -4.80
CA PHE A 30 -0.26 -6.87 -3.49
C PHE A 30 0.74 -6.61 -2.36
N LEU A 31 1.94 -7.18 -2.43
CA LEU A 31 3.02 -6.93 -1.48
C LEU A 31 3.37 -5.44 -1.42
N HIS A 32 3.67 -4.83 -2.57
CA HIS A 32 4.01 -3.41 -2.68
C HIS A 32 2.83 -2.52 -2.27
N THR A 33 1.63 -2.85 -2.73
CA THR A 33 0.41 -2.09 -2.41
C THR A 33 0.10 -2.12 -0.91
N LEU A 34 0.16 -3.29 -0.25
CA LEU A 34 -0.07 -3.42 1.18
C LEU A 34 1.02 -2.71 2.00
N MET A 35 2.27 -2.73 1.56
CA MET A 35 3.34 -1.96 2.20
C MET A 35 3.00 -0.46 2.20
N GLY A 36 2.66 0.09 1.03
CA GLY A 36 2.25 1.48 0.89
C GLY A 36 1.03 1.84 1.74
N TRP A 37 0.01 0.98 1.73
CA TRP A 37 -1.19 1.17 2.57
C TRP A 37 -0.89 1.11 4.06
N ASN A 38 -0.04 0.19 4.52
CA ASN A 38 0.31 0.08 5.93
C ASN A 38 1.04 1.33 6.42
N VAL A 39 2.00 1.84 5.64
CA VAL A 39 2.69 3.11 5.96
C VAL A 39 1.70 4.27 5.97
N ALA A 40 0.78 4.34 4.98
CA ALA A 40 -0.24 5.38 4.93
C ALA A 40 -1.16 5.35 6.16
N LEU A 41 -1.65 4.17 6.53
CA LEU A 41 -2.54 3.99 7.68
C LEU A 41 -1.85 4.31 8.99
N LEU A 42 -0.57 3.94 9.16
CA LEU A 42 0.22 4.35 10.31
C LEU A 42 0.35 5.87 10.42
N ALA A 43 0.64 6.55 9.30
CA ALA A 43 0.73 8.01 9.28
C ALA A 43 -0.62 8.68 9.59
N LEU A 44 -1.72 8.16 9.03
CA LEU A 44 -3.08 8.65 9.30
C LEU A 44 -3.50 8.40 10.76
N LEU A 45 -3.14 7.26 11.34
CA LEU A 45 -3.36 6.95 12.75
C LEU A 45 -2.55 7.88 13.66
N ALA A 46 -1.27 8.10 13.35
CA ALA A 46 -0.44 9.05 14.08
C ALA A 46 -1.03 10.46 14.00
N ALA A 47 -1.44 10.91 12.81
CA ALA A 47 -2.13 12.19 12.62
C ALA A 47 -3.41 12.30 13.46
N SER A 48 -4.20 11.22 13.52
CA SER A 48 -5.41 11.14 14.35
C SER A 48 -5.08 11.26 15.84
N TYR A 49 -4.06 10.55 16.30
CA TYR A 49 -3.59 10.61 17.68
C TYR A 49 -3.15 12.03 18.10
N TYR A 50 -2.63 12.82 17.16
CA TYR A 50 -2.29 14.23 17.39
C TYR A 50 -3.45 15.21 17.13
N GLY A 51 -4.68 14.72 16.98
CA GLY A 51 -5.89 15.54 16.87
C GLY A 51 -6.15 16.14 15.48
N LEU A 52 -5.49 15.66 14.43
CA LEU A 52 -5.79 16.11 13.07
C LEU A 52 -7.10 15.51 12.59
N ALA A 53 -8.04 16.38 12.19
CA ALA A 53 -9.36 15.97 11.70
C ALA A 53 -9.26 15.10 10.45
N ALA A 54 -10.16 14.12 10.32
CA ALA A 54 -10.29 13.32 9.11
C ALA A 54 -10.75 14.20 7.94
N THR A 55 -10.18 13.97 6.77
CA THR A 55 -10.55 14.71 5.55
C THR A 55 -10.96 13.76 4.44
N ARG A 56 -11.63 14.30 3.40
CA ARG A 56 -11.90 13.55 2.17
C ARG A 56 -10.63 13.19 1.40
N LEU A 57 -9.51 13.83 1.73
CA LEU A 57 -8.21 13.61 1.08
C LEU A 57 -7.39 12.52 1.77
N ASP A 58 -7.84 11.97 2.90
CA ASP A 58 -7.11 10.92 3.60
C ASP A 58 -6.85 9.70 2.70
N GLY A 59 -7.73 9.44 1.73
CA GLY A 59 -7.55 8.37 0.74
C GLY A 59 -6.47 8.63 -0.33
N VAL A 60 -5.96 9.86 -0.45
CA VAL A 60 -4.84 10.18 -1.35
C VAL A 60 -3.54 9.57 -0.83
N ALA A 61 -3.34 9.53 0.49
CA ALA A 61 -2.12 8.98 1.08
C ALA A 61 -1.93 7.48 0.79
N PRO A 62 -2.95 6.60 0.98
CA PRO A 62 -2.87 5.20 0.55
C PRO A 62 -2.57 5.03 -0.94
N LEU A 63 -3.18 5.84 -1.82
CA LEU A 63 -2.90 5.78 -3.25
C LEU A 63 -1.45 6.17 -3.57
N ALA A 64 -0.99 7.32 -3.06
CA ALA A 64 0.33 7.84 -3.34
C ALA A 64 1.44 6.89 -2.85
N LEU A 65 1.29 6.36 -1.63
CA LEU A 65 2.27 5.44 -1.06
C LEU A 65 2.23 4.05 -1.71
N ALA A 66 1.06 3.59 -2.19
CA ALA A 66 0.99 2.38 -3.00
C ALA A 66 1.69 2.58 -4.36
N LEU A 67 1.47 3.69 -5.06
CA LEU A 67 2.17 4.00 -6.31
C LEU A 67 3.68 4.13 -6.11
N TRP A 68 4.10 4.76 -5.02
CA TRP A 68 5.51 4.84 -4.65
C TRP A 68 6.10 3.46 -4.39
N ALA A 69 5.40 2.60 -3.65
CA ALA A 69 5.87 1.26 -3.34
C ALA A 69 5.94 0.35 -4.59
N ASN A 70 5.04 0.54 -5.56
CA ASN A 70 5.06 -0.15 -6.86
C ASN A 70 5.94 0.55 -7.91
N MET A 71 6.64 1.64 -7.56
CA MET A 71 7.52 2.36 -8.49
C MET A 71 8.58 1.46 -9.13
N PRO A 72 9.22 0.49 -8.41
CA PRO A 72 10.16 -0.42 -9.04
C PRO A 72 9.55 -1.19 -10.22
N ASP A 73 8.33 -1.71 -10.06
CA ASP A 73 7.62 -2.46 -11.10
C ASP A 73 7.22 -1.56 -12.26
N LEU A 74 6.78 -0.32 -11.98
CA LEU A 74 6.49 0.68 -12.99
C LEU A 74 7.72 1.06 -13.82
N LEU A 75 8.89 1.20 -13.17
CA LEU A 75 10.16 1.47 -13.86
C LEU A 75 10.58 0.27 -14.70
N TYR A 76 10.39 -0.95 -14.21
CA TYR A 76 10.66 -2.16 -14.98
C TYR A 76 9.78 -2.26 -16.23
N LEU A 77 8.47 -2.04 -16.09
CA LEU A 77 7.53 -1.97 -17.22
C LEU A 77 7.90 -0.87 -18.22
N GLY A 78 8.51 0.23 -17.75
CA GLY A 78 9.05 1.31 -18.57
C GLY A 78 10.34 0.96 -19.34
N GLY A 79 10.87 -0.25 -19.18
CA GLY A 79 12.09 -0.72 -19.87
C GLY A 79 13.37 -0.53 -19.07
N THR A 80 13.28 -0.15 -17.80
CA THR A 80 14.45 0.05 -16.94
C THR A 80 14.93 -1.29 -16.36
N TYR A 81 16.24 -1.52 -16.27
CA TYR A 81 16.80 -2.84 -15.95
C TYR A 81 16.51 -3.26 -14.50
N HIS A 82 15.56 -4.17 -14.29
CA HIS A 82 14.99 -4.54 -12.98
C HIS A 82 15.98 -4.57 -11.80
N ARG A 83 17.16 -5.17 -12.01
CA ARG A 83 18.16 -5.42 -10.97
C ARG A 83 18.75 -4.16 -10.34
N ASP A 84 19.00 -3.12 -11.12
CA ASP A 84 19.76 -1.95 -10.66
C ASP A 84 18.96 -1.10 -9.66
N TRP A 85 17.64 -1.07 -9.82
CA TRP A 85 16.74 -0.31 -8.93
C TRP A 85 16.32 -1.16 -7.73
N MET A 86 16.16 -2.47 -7.91
CA MET A 86 15.86 -3.40 -6.81
C MET A 86 16.94 -3.33 -5.73
N ASP A 87 18.22 -3.36 -6.12
CA ASP A 87 19.34 -3.32 -5.18
C ASP A 87 19.45 -1.98 -4.41
N ILE A 88 18.93 -0.89 -4.98
CA ILE A 88 18.96 0.47 -4.39
C ILE A 88 17.74 0.73 -3.49
N PHE A 89 16.54 0.29 -3.90
CA PHE A 89 15.30 0.64 -3.20
C PHE A 89 14.93 -0.34 -2.10
N LEU A 90 15.25 -1.63 -2.25
CA LEU A 90 14.83 -2.67 -1.32
C LEU A 90 15.89 -3.78 -1.32
N PHE A 91 16.71 -3.83 -0.26
CA PHE A 91 17.34 -5.09 0.15
C PHE A 91 16.22 -6.14 0.17
N HIS A 92 16.27 -7.01 -0.84
CA HIS A 92 15.21 -7.79 -1.45
C HIS A 92 14.02 -8.18 -0.53
N ILE A 93 12.85 -7.54 -0.71
CA ILE A 93 11.54 -8.18 -0.42
C ILE A 93 11.10 -9.07 -1.60
N ALA A 94 11.99 -9.32 -2.56
CA ALA A 94 11.75 -10.16 -3.73
C ALA A 94 12.38 -11.55 -3.59
N ILE A 95 12.75 -11.95 -2.37
CA ILE A 95 12.96 -13.36 -2.13
C ILE A 95 11.55 -13.99 -2.17
N ASP A 96 11.19 -14.62 -3.29
CA ASP A 96 9.90 -15.33 -3.43
C ASP A 96 9.62 -16.26 -2.23
N GLU A 97 10.68 -16.73 -1.58
CA GLU A 97 10.67 -17.56 -0.37
C GLU A 97 10.01 -16.85 0.83
N ILE A 98 10.11 -15.52 0.94
CA ILE A 98 9.45 -14.75 2.00
C ILE A 98 8.03 -14.31 1.64
N LEU A 99 7.64 -14.26 0.35
CA LEU A 99 6.30 -13.82 -0.07
C LEU A 99 5.19 -14.58 0.65
N THR A 100 5.38 -15.89 0.82
CA THR A 100 4.43 -16.79 1.50
C THR A 100 4.17 -16.41 2.95
N ILE A 101 5.10 -15.72 3.60
CA ILE A 101 5.01 -15.26 4.99
C ILE A 101 4.66 -13.77 5.03
N SER A 102 5.38 -12.95 4.27
CA SER A 102 5.25 -11.50 4.25
C SER A 102 3.86 -11.04 3.82
N LEU A 103 3.26 -11.66 2.80
CA LEU A 103 1.95 -11.24 2.31
C LEU A 103 0.84 -11.47 3.36
N PRO A 104 0.68 -12.65 3.97
CA PRO A 104 -0.24 -12.84 5.09
C PRO A 104 0.02 -11.87 6.26
N THR A 105 1.29 -11.65 6.63
CA THR A 105 1.64 -10.72 7.70
C THR A 105 1.20 -9.29 7.36
N LEU A 106 1.46 -8.81 6.13
CA LEU A 106 1.04 -7.49 5.69
C LEU A 106 -0.48 -7.34 5.66
N ILE A 107 -1.22 -8.39 5.30
CA ILE A 107 -2.70 -8.42 5.36
C ILE A 107 -3.18 -8.26 6.80
N VAL A 108 -2.59 -9.01 7.74
CA VAL A 108 -2.95 -8.93 9.17
C VAL A 108 -2.67 -7.52 9.70
N ILE A 109 -1.50 -6.95 9.40
CA ILE A 109 -1.15 -5.58 9.79
C ILE A 109 -2.16 -4.58 9.20
N TRP A 110 -2.46 -4.71 7.91
CA TRP A 110 -3.42 -3.83 7.23
C TRP A 110 -4.79 -3.87 7.87
N LEU A 111 -5.31 -5.07 8.17
CA LEU A 111 -6.59 -5.24 8.86
C LEU A 111 -6.58 -4.56 10.24
N LEU A 112 -5.53 -4.77 11.03
CA LEU A 112 -5.39 -4.16 12.35
C LEU A 112 -5.34 -2.63 12.29
N LEU A 113 -4.58 -2.08 11.34
CA LEU A 113 -4.47 -0.64 11.14
C LEU A 113 -5.79 -0.03 10.64
N MET A 114 -6.47 -0.70 9.70
CA MET A 114 -7.79 -0.28 9.22
C MET A 114 -8.83 -0.25 10.34
N LEU A 115 -8.89 -1.29 11.17
CA LEU A 115 -9.80 -1.36 12.32
C LEU A 115 -9.47 -0.29 13.36
N SER A 116 -8.18 -0.09 13.64
CA SER A 116 -7.71 0.93 14.57
C SER A 116 -8.07 2.33 14.08
N TYR A 117 -7.84 2.61 12.79
CA TYR A 117 -8.13 3.90 12.18
C TYR A 117 -9.62 4.21 12.25
N ALA A 118 -10.46 3.24 11.88
CA ALA A 118 -11.90 3.44 11.95
C ALA A 118 -12.43 3.57 13.38
N ARG A 119 -11.84 2.87 14.34
CA ARG A 119 -12.19 3.04 15.76
C ARG A 119 -11.89 4.47 16.22
N PHE A 120 -10.69 4.97 15.94
CA PHE A 120 -10.30 6.34 16.27
C PHE A 120 -11.25 7.37 15.64
N ARG A 121 -11.53 7.22 14.34
CA ARG A 121 -12.42 8.15 13.62
C ARG A 121 -13.89 8.05 14.04
N ALA A 122 -14.34 6.90 14.53
CA ALA A 122 -15.70 6.74 15.05
C ALA A 122 -15.87 7.28 16.48
N ALA A 123 -14.81 7.23 17.30
CA ALA A 123 -14.82 7.73 18.67
C ALA A 123 -14.79 9.27 18.76
N GLY A 124 -14.39 9.96 17.69
CA GLY A 124 -14.25 11.42 17.69
C GLY A 124 -13.12 11.92 18.60
N GLU A 125 -12.19 11.03 18.93
CA GLU A 125 -10.93 11.32 19.66
C GLU A 125 -9.87 11.91 18.73
#